data_AF-I8WEU8-F1
#
_entry.id   AF-I8WEU8-F1
#
_cell.length_a   1.000
_cell.length_b   1.000
_cell.length_c   1.000
_cell.angle_alpha   90.00
_cell.angle_beta   90.00
_cell.angle_gamma   90.00
#
_symmetry.space_group_name_H-M   'P 1'
#
loop_
_entity.id
_entity.type
_entity.pdbx_description
1 polymer ?
#
loop_
_entity_poly.entity_id
_entity_poly.type
_entity_poly.pdbx_seq_one_letter_code
_entity_poly.pdbx_strand_id
1 'polypeptide(L)'
;MLFYFGMLTISGMHKGETKLTIPNQVVREQLFAYILDTYHENDLTFDRYEKRKLASGLAYGGKWKPYFEYIAGCLHRYASQRDKQKGEYFVHGFTLAMTAQNPFYRPVSEKDSQEGYIDLFLHPLLDIYKDMSHSYIIELKYAKGKDSSERIEQLRRQAIEQTERYASSESVQKAIGSYHAT
;
A
#
# COMPACT_ATOMS: atom_id res chain seq x y z
N MET A 1 -8.08 -21.03 12.56
CA MET A 1 -8.53 -22.42 12.73
C MET A 1 -7.43 -23.43 12.40
N LEU A 2 -6.81 -23.44 11.20
CA LEU A 2 -5.81 -24.48 10.82
C LEU A 2 -4.55 -24.58 11.70
N PHE A 3 -3.98 -23.45 12.16
CA PHE A 3 -2.84 -23.44 13.09
C PHE A 3 -3.19 -24.10 14.44
N TYR A 4 -4.37 -23.82 14.97
CA TYR A 4 -4.81 -24.34 16.27
C TYR A 4 -5.02 -25.86 16.26
N PHE A 5 -5.39 -26.43 15.11
CA PHE A 5 -5.54 -27.87 14.92
C PHE A 5 -4.21 -28.59 14.58
N GLY A 6 -3.06 -27.91 14.67
CA GLY A 6 -1.75 -28.52 14.41
C GLY A 6 -1.45 -28.82 12.94
N MET A 7 -2.31 -28.33 12.02
CA MET A 7 -2.13 -28.54 10.57
C MET A 7 -1.13 -27.57 9.94
N LEU A 8 -0.86 -26.46 10.62
CA LEU A 8 0.18 -25.48 10.27
C LEU A 8 1.00 -25.16 11.51
N THR A 9 2.30 -24.95 11.35
CA THR A 9 3.18 -24.41 12.38
C THR A 9 3.81 -23.10 11.93
N ILE A 10 4.15 -22.23 12.87
CA ILE A 10 4.85 -20.98 12.59
C ILE A 10 6.33 -21.31 12.39
N SER A 11 6.84 -21.04 11.19
CA SER A 11 8.24 -21.27 10.85
C SER A 11 9.08 -19.98 10.85
N GLY A 12 8.52 -18.88 11.35
CA GLY A 12 9.17 -17.57 11.42
C GLY A 12 8.33 -16.43 10.83
N MET A 13 8.99 -15.31 10.55
CA MET A 13 8.41 -14.15 9.87
C MET A 13 9.00 -14.00 8.47
N HIS A 14 8.21 -13.52 7.52
CA HIS A 14 8.67 -13.14 6.19
C HIS A 14 7.97 -11.85 5.77
N LYS A 15 8.73 -10.77 5.58
CA LYS A 15 8.21 -9.48 5.09
C LYS A 15 7.00 -8.98 5.88
N GLY A 16 7.13 -8.99 7.21
CA GLY A 16 6.10 -8.55 8.16
C GLY A 16 4.88 -9.47 8.26
N GLU A 17 4.91 -10.65 7.64
CA GLU A 17 3.86 -11.67 7.76
C GLU A 17 4.37 -12.92 8.49
N THR A 18 3.47 -13.56 9.23
CA THR A 18 3.75 -14.86 9.86
C THR A 18 3.89 -15.94 8.78
N LYS A 19 5.06 -16.56 8.70
CA LYS A 19 5.32 -17.68 7.79
C LYS A 19 4.77 -18.96 8.41
N LEU A 20 3.77 -19.55 7.77
CA LEU A 20 3.18 -20.82 8.17
C LEU A 20 3.69 -21.96 7.27
N THR A 21 4.02 -23.10 7.86
CA THR A 21 4.47 -24.30 7.14
C THR A 21 3.70 -25.53 7.59
N ILE A 22 3.50 -26.49 6.69
CA ILE A 22 2.90 -27.78 7.03
C ILE A 22 3.94 -28.61 7.80
N PRO A 23 3.65 -29.06 9.03
CA PRO A 23 4.66 -29.67 9.90
C PRO A 23 5.02 -31.12 9.51
N ASN A 24 4.18 -31.83 8.75
CA ASN A 24 4.44 -33.22 8.36
C ASN A 24 3.85 -33.58 6.98
N GLN A 25 4.34 -34.68 6.40
CA GLN A 25 3.99 -35.12 5.03
C GLN A 25 2.58 -35.71 4.91
N VAL A 26 2.07 -36.36 5.96
CA VAL A 26 0.73 -36.99 5.96
C VAL A 26 -0.36 -35.92 5.88
N VAL A 27 -0.22 -34.82 6.64
CA VAL A 27 -1.13 -33.66 6.60
C VAL A 27 -1.09 -32.98 5.23
N ARG A 28 0.08 -32.95 4.58
CA ARG A 28 0.24 -32.41 3.22
C ARG A 28 -0.55 -33.21 2.19
N GLU A 29 -0.44 -34.53 2.21
CA GLU A 29 -0.95 -35.42 1.16
C GLU A 29 -2.45 -35.71 1.29
N GLN A 30 -2.99 -35.89 2.49
CA GLN A 30 -4.39 -36.31 2.68
C GLN A 30 -5.38 -35.17 2.88
N LEU A 31 -4.95 -34.04 3.45
CA LEU A 31 -5.87 -32.95 3.82
C LEU A 31 -5.64 -31.70 2.99
N PHE A 32 -4.38 -31.28 2.81
CA PHE A 32 -4.09 -30.05 2.07
C PHE A 32 -4.32 -30.18 0.58
N ALA A 33 -4.00 -31.32 -0.04
CA ALA A 33 -4.31 -31.55 -1.46
C ALA A 33 -5.82 -31.43 -1.73
N TYR A 34 -6.63 -32.09 -0.90
CA TYR A 34 -8.11 -32.04 -1.00
C TYR A 34 -8.66 -30.63 -0.78
N ILE A 35 -8.18 -29.92 0.26
CA ILE A 35 -8.60 -28.53 0.52
C ILE A 35 -8.19 -27.62 -0.64
N LEU A 36 -6.97 -27.77 -1.18
CA LEU A 36 -6.47 -26.94 -2.27
C LEU A 36 -7.27 -27.17 -3.56
N ASP A 37 -7.54 -28.42 -3.91
CA ASP A 37 -8.38 -28.78 -5.06
C ASP A 37 -9.80 -28.22 -4.92
N THR A 38 -10.41 -28.38 -3.74
CA THR A 38 -11.74 -27.81 -3.45
C THR A 38 -11.74 -26.27 -3.50
N TYR A 39 -10.66 -25.63 -3.05
CA TYR A 39 -10.50 -24.18 -3.11
C TYR A 39 -10.37 -23.67 -4.55
N HIS A 40 -9.63 -24.38 -5.40
CA HIS A 40 -9.45 -24.06 -6.82
C HIS A 40 -10.77 -24.21 -7.60
N GLU A 41 -11.63 -25.14 -7.21
CA GLU A 41 -12.94 -25.39 -7.85
C GLU A 41 -14.02 -24.35 -7.49
N ASN A 42 -13.89 -23.64 -6.36
CA ASN A 42 -14.99 -22.80 -5.81
C ASN A 42 -14.78 -21.27 -5.91
N ASP A 43 -13.69 -20.80 -6.53
CA ASP A 43 -13.40 -19.37 -6.80
C ASP A 43 -13.69 -18.41 -5.63
N LEU A 44 -13.43 -18.87 -4.39
CA LEU A 44 -13.69 -18.11 -3.18
C LEU A 44 -12.65 -16.98 -3.07
N THR A 45 -13.12 -15.74 -3.18
CA THR A 45 -12.32 -14.57 -3.56
C THR A 45 -11.19 -14.18 -2.59
N PHE A 46 -10.06 -13.86 -3.22
CA PHE A 46 -8.70 -13.62 -2.73
C PHE A 46 -8.40 -12.15 -2.35
N ASP A 47 -9.40 -11.26 -2.27
CA ASP A 47 -9.20 -9.79 -2.30
C ASP A 47 -8.32 -9.27 -1.15
N ARG A 48 -8.49 -9.81 0.06
CA ARG A 48 -7.69 -9.38 1.23
C ARG A 48 -6.24 -9.85 1.17
N TYR A 49 -6.00 -11.05 0.63
CA TYR A 49 -4.65 -11.62 0.50
C TYR A 49 -3.86 -10.90 -0.59
N GLU A 50 -4.48 -10.67 -1.76
CA GLU A 50 -3.85 -9.89 -2.84
C GLU A 50 -3.55 -8.46 -2.40
N LYS A 51 -4.48 -7.79 -1.70
CA LYS A 51 -4.22 -6.46 -1.13
C LYS A 51 -3.03 -6.48 -0.16
N ARG A 52 -2.90 -7.53 0.64
CA ARG A 52 -1.79 -7.66 1.61
C ARG A 52 -0.45 -7.92 0.93
N LYS A 53 -0.45 -8.71 -0.15
CA LYS A 53 0.71 -8.91 -1.02
C LYS A 53 1.15 -7.62 -1.70
N LEU A 54 0.22 -6.78 -2.15
CA LEU A 54 0.53 -5.45 -2.68
C LEU A 54 1.13 -4.55 -1.60
N ALA A 55 0.57 -4.54 -0.39
CA ALA A 55 1.10 -3.77 0.74
C ALA A 55 2.51 -4.24 1.16
N SER A 56 2.75 -5.55 1.19
CA SER A 56 4.08 -6.12 1.49
C SER A 56 5.07 -5.85 0.36
N GLY A 57 4.63 -5.90 -0.89
CA GLY A 57 5.42 -5.52 -2.06
C GLY A 57 5.85 -4.05 -2.03
N LEU A 58 4.96 -3.16 -1.57
CA LEU A 58 5.25 -1.75 -1.30
C LEU A 58 6.30 -1.62 -0.18
N ALA A 59 6.08 -2.28 0.96
CA ALA A 59 6.93 -2.17 2.15
C ALA A 59 8.35 -2.75 2.03
N TYR A 60 8.51 -3.88 1.36
CA TYR A 60 9.75 -4.65 1.35
C TYR A 60 10.38 -4.81 -0.05
N GLY A 61 9.71 -4.33 -1.10
CA GLY A 61 10.16 -4.54 -2.47
C GLY A 61 10.14 -3.29 -3.34
N GLY A 62 9.85 -2.12 -2.78
CA GLY A 62 9.79 -0.87 -3.53
C GLY A 62 8.65 -0.81 -4.56
N LYS A 63 7.72 -1.79 -4.56
CA LYS A 63 6.73 -2.00 -5.63
C LYS A 63 5.53 -1.04 -5.49
N TRP A 64 5.79 0.25 -5.66
CA TRP A 64 4.76 1.29 -5.53
C TRP A 64 3.70 1.21 -6.63
N LYS A 65 4.12 0.98 -7.88
CA LYS A 65 3.23 1.07 -9.04
C LYS A 65 2.03 0.10 -8.97
N PRO A 66 2.22 -1.22 -8.72
CA PRO A 66 1.08 -2.13 -8.59
C PRO A 66 0.12 -1.78 -7.45
N TYR A 67 0.65 -1.22 -6.34
CA TYR A 67 -0.17 -0.83 -5.20
C TYR A 67 -1.08 0.38 -5.54
N PHE A 68 -0.53 1.41 -6.19
CA PHE A 68 -1.32 2.58 -6.59
C PHE A 68 -2.21 2.32 -7.82
N GLU A 69 -1.83 1.42 -8.72
CA GLU A 69 -2.71 0.94 -9.79
C GLU A 69 -3.94 0.22 -9.24
N TYR A 70 -3.77 -0.59 -8.18
CA TYR A 70 -4.91 -1.18 -7.47
C TYR A 70 -5.82 -0.10 -6.86
N ILE A 71 -5.25 0.91 -6.19
CA ILE A 71 -6.02 2.04 -5.63
C ILE A 71 -6.77 2.79 -6.74
N ALA A 72 -6.12 3.07 -7.87
CA ALA A 72 -6.74 3.72 -9.02
C ALA A 72 -7.86 2.87 -9.64
N GLY A 73 -7.69 1.55 -9.71
CA GLY A 73 -8.71 0.60 -10.13
C GLY A 73 -9.92 0.58 -9.18
N CYS A 74 -9.68 0.60 -7.87
CA CYS A 74 -10.75 0.73 -6.86
C CYS A 74 -11.46 2.08 -6.99
N LEU A 75 -10.72 3.18 -7.14
CA LEU A 75 -11.29 4.50 -7.36
C LEU A 75 -12.18 4.50 -8.61
N HIS A 76 -11.72 3.95 -9.72
CA HIS A 76 -12.49 3.85 -10.96
C HIS A 76 -13.76 3.02 -10.80
N ARG A 77 -13.67 1.88 -10.10
CA ARG A 77 -14.78 0.94 -9.87
C ARG A 77 -15.85 1.50 -8.94
N TYR A 78 -15.43 2.22 -7.88
CA TYR A 78 -16.32 2.65 -6.80
C TYR A 78 -16.70 4.14 -6.87
N ALA A 79 -16.07 4.95 -7.72
CA ALA A 79 -16.43 6.35 -7.89
C ALA A 79 -17.80 6.51 -8.57
N SER A 80 -18.79 6.96 -7.80
CA SER A 80 -20.08 7.35 -8.37
C SER A 80 -19.97 8.62 -9.22
N GLN A 81 -20.94 8.88 -10.09
CA GLN A 81 -20.97 10.14 -10.87
C GLN A 81 -21.04 11.38 -9.95
N ARG A 82 -21.65 11.27 -8.76
CA ARG A 82 -21.67 12.33 -7.75
C ARG A 82 -20.30 12.55 -7.13
N ASP A 83 -19.55 11.48 -6.88
CA ASP A 83 -18.20 11.60 -6.30
C ASP A 83 -17.21 12.22 -7.27
N LYS A 84 -17.36 11.97 -8.58
CA LYS A 84 -16.56 12.63 -9.62
C LYS A 84 -16.75 14.16 -9.65
N GLN A 85 -17.91 14.68 -9.23
CA GLN A 85 -18.14 16.13 -9.12
C GLN A 85 -17.34 16.77 -7.99
N LYS A 86 -16.94 16.00 -6.96
CA LYS A 86 -16.08 16.48 -5.88
C LYS A 86 -14.61 16.64 -6.30
N GLY A 87 -14.25 16.15 -7.50
CA GLY A 87 -12.95 16.38 -8.13
C GLY A 87 -11.76 15.90 -7.29
N GLU A 88 -10.78 16.78 -7.14
CA GLU A 88 -9.50 16.53 -6.47
C GLU A 88 -9.64 16.02 -5.02
N TYR A 89 -10.49 16.65 -4.21
CA TYR A 89 -10.71 16.26 -2.82
C TYR A 89 -11.19 14.81 -2.65
N PHE A 90 -11.96 14.31 -3.62
CA PHE A 90 -12.40 12.92 -3.58
C PHE A 90 -11.26 11.95 -3.89
N VAL A 91 -10.40 12.27 -4.86
CA VAL A 91 -9.23 11.46 -5.20
C VAL A 91 -8.24 11.41 -4.03
N HIS A 92 -8.00 12.55 -3.39
CA HIS A 92 -7.14 12.64 -2.20
C HIS A 92 -7.73 11.84 -1.04
N GLY A 93 -8.98 12.09 -0.67
CA GLY A 93 -9.64 11.41 0.45
C GLY A 93 -9.75 9.90 0.25
N PHE A 94 -10.02 9.45 -0.97
CA PHE A 94 -10.04 8.03 -1.30
C PHE A 94 -8.66 7.40 -1.19
N THR A 95 -7.63 8.05 -1.73
CA THR A 95 -6.24 7.55 -1.62
C THR A 95 -5.79 7.48 -0.17
N LEU A 96 -6.10 8.49 0.64
CA LEU A 96 -5.86 8.48 2.09
C LEU A 96 -6.59 7.32 2.78
N ALA A 97 -7.86 7.11 2.49
CA ALA A 97 -8.64 6.02 3.10
C ALA A 97 -8.12 4.62 2.70
N MET A 98 -7.62 4.46 1.47
CA MET A 98 -7.05 3.19 1.00
C MET A 98 -5.67 2.93 1.61
N THR A 99 -4.84 3.96 1.74
CA THR A 99 -3.50 3.87 2.35
C THR A 99 -3.57 3.71 3.87
N ALA A 100 -4.58 4.26 4.55
CA ALA A 100 -4.83 4.03 5.98
C ALA A 100 -5.13 2.58 6.35
N GLN A 101 -5.50 1.75 5.36
CA GLN A 101 -5.67 0.30 5.55
C GLN A 101 -4.38 -0.49 5.37
N ASN A 102 -3.26 0.17 5.03
CA ASN A 102 -1.97 -0.47 4.90
C ASN A 102 -1.39 -0.72 6.30
N PRO A 103 -1.09 -1.98 6.69
CA PRO A 103 -0.61 -2.27 8.03
C PRO A 103 0.83 -1.81 8.28
N PHE A 104 1.60 -1.52 7.23
CA PHE A 104 3.03 -1.21 7.32
C PHE A 104 3.32 0.28 7.52
N TYR A 105 2.33 1.13 7.27
CA TYR A 105 2.50 2.58 7.25
C TYR A 105 1.42 3.27 8.07
N ARG A 106 1.80 4.38 8.68
CA ARG A 106 0.86 5.39 9.16
C ARG A 106 0.80 6.52 8.13
N PRO A 107 -0.31 6.68 7.38
CA PRO A 107 -0.45 7.84 6.51
C PRO A 107 -0.61 9.11 7.35
N VAL A 108 0.07 10.17 6.93
CA VAL A 108 -0.05 11.52 7.47
C VAL A 108 -0.35 12.46 6.31
N SER A 109 -1.43 13.23 6.43
CA SER A 109 -1.78 14.30 5.48
C SER A 109 -1.46 15.64 6.11
N GLU A 110 -0.96 16.57 5.30
CA GLU A 110 -0.22 17.73 5.80
C GLU A 110 -1.08 18.82 6.47
N LYS A 111 -2.41 18.71 6.47
CA LYS A 111 -3.25 19.50 7.40
C LYS A 111 -2.85 19.33 8.88
N ASP A 112 -2.06 18.31 9.20
CA ASP A 112 -1.56 18.01 10.54
C ASP A 112 -0.10 18.48 10.81
N SER A 113 0.62 19.15 9.88
CA SER A 113 2.01 19.59 10.10
C SER A 113 2.34 20.98 9.52
N GLN A 114 3.30 21.71 10.11
CA GLN A 114 3.62 23.12 9.78
C GLN A 114 4.73 23.32 8.71
N GLU A 115 5.22 22.27 8.03
CA GLU A 115 6.51 22.29 7.30
C GLU A 115 6.45 22.31 5.75
N GLY A 116 5.28 22.21 5.10
CA GLY A 116 5.12 22.41 3.65
C GLY A 116 4.24 21.36 2.94
N TYR A 117 3.35 21.82 2.06
CA TYR A 117 2.25 21.07 1.44
C TYR A 117 2.69 19.83 0.63
N ILE A 118 2.57 18.66 1.27
CA ILE A 118 2.49 17.36 0.59
C ILE A 118 1.09 16.76 0.80
N ASP A 119 0.54 16.10 -0.20
CA ASP A 119 -0.77 15.45 -0.03
C ASP A 119 -0.75 14.32 1.01
N LEU A 120 0.29 13.47 0.96
CA LEU A 120 0.37 12.27 1.79
C LEU A 120 1.80 11.79 2.01
N PHE A 121 2.17 11.59 3.27
CA PHE A 121 3.38 10.87 3.65
C PHE A 121 3.04 9.53 4.32
N LEU A 122 3.63 8.44 3.83
CA LEU A 122 3.52 7.12 4.42
C LEU A 122 4.67 6.90 5.40
N HIS A 123 4.46 7.26 6.68
CA HIS A 123 5.43 7.00 7.74
C HIS A 123 5.58 5.49 7.96
N PRO A 124 6.79 4.93 7.82
CA PRO A 124 7.01 3.51 8.06
C PRO A 124 6.92 3.18 9.54
N LEU A 125 6.24 2.09 9.89
CA LEU A 125 6.11 1.62 11.27
C LEU A 125 7.31 0.76 11.70
N LEU A 126 8.52 1.34 11.68
CA LEU A 126 9.79 0.64 11.91
C LEU A 126 9.93 0.03 13.31
N ASP A 127 9.19 0.53 14.30
CA ASP A 127 9.13 -0.06 15.65
C ASP A 127 8.56 -1.49 15.64
N ILE A 128 7.62 -1.75 14.71
CA ILE A 128 6.96 -3.03 14.53
C ILE A 128 7.68 -3.85 13.44
N TYR A 129 8.02 -3.20 12.33
CA TYR A 129 8.57 -3.82 11.13
C TYR A 129 9.99 -3.31 10.85
N LYS A 130 10.95 -3.80 11.65
CA LYS A 130 12.34 -3.32 11.66
C LYS A 130 13.10 -3.56 10.35
N ASP A 131 12.67 -4.53 9.54
CA ASP A 131 13.29 -4.93 8.28
C ASP A 131 12.67 -4.25 7.05
N MET A 132 11.73 -3.32 7.24
CA MET A 132 11.23 -2.48 6.15
C MET A 132 12.30 -1.50 5.66
N SER A 133 12.37 -1.33 4.34
CA SER A 133 13.40 -0.54 3.67
C SER A 133 12.85 0.64 2.85
N HIS A 134 11.53 0.82 2.81
CA HIS A 134 10.90 1.82 1.95
C HIS A 134 9.90 2.68 2.71
N SER A 135 9.84 3.96 2.33
CA SER A 135 8.88 4.96 2.76
C SER A 135 8.47 5.79 1.56
N TYR A 136 7.29 6.42 1.58
CA TYR A 136 6.76 7.07 0.38
C TYR A 136 6.21 8.45 0.69
N ILE A 137 6.68 9.42 -0.08
CA ILE A 137 6.09 10.75 -0.21
C ILE A 137 5.23 10.72 -1.47
N ILE A 138 3.97 11.13 -1.35
CA ILE A 138 2.97 11.01 -2.41
C ILE A 138 2.35 12.37 -2.64
N GLU A 139 2.51 12.86 -3.87
CA GLU A 139 1.88 14.08 -4.37
C GLU A 139 0.90 13.71 -5.49
N LEU A 140 -0.35 14.15 -5.38
CA LEU A 140 -1.45 13.78 -6.26
C LEU A 140 -1.93 15.02 -7.03
N LYS A 141 -1.72 15.03 -8.34
CA LYS A 141 -2.26 16.07 -9.22
C LYS A 141 -3.52 15.61 -9.94
N TYR A 142 -4.55 16.45 -9.86
CA TYR A 142 -5.81 16.21 -10.55
C TYR A 142 -5.85 16.94 -11.90
N ALA A 143 -5.98 16.18 -12.98
CA ALA A 143 -6.24 16.70 -14.32
C ALA A 143 -7.69 16.40 -14.73
N LYS A 144 -8.33 17.34 -15.42
CA LYS A 144 -9.65 17.16 -16.02
C LYS A 144 -9.50 16.45 -17.36
N GLY A 145 -10.52 15.69 -17.77
CA GLY A 145 -10.48 14.94 -19.04
C GLY A 145 -10.33 15.80 -20.31
N LYS A 146 -10.48 17.12 -20.21
CA LYS A 146 -10.28 18.08 -21.30
C LYS A 146 -8.95 18.84 -21.22
N ASP A 147 -8.13 18.57 -20.20
CA ASP A 147 -6.84 19.24 -20.05
C ASP A 147 -5.88 18.76 -21.14
N SER A 148 -5.07 19.69 -21.67
CA SER A 148 -4.11 19.38 -22.72
C SER A 148 -2.93 18.58 -22.18
N SER A 149 -2.19 17.92 -23.08
CA SER A 149 -0.96 17.21 -22.75
C SER A 149 0.07 18.13 -22.07
N GLU A 150 0.16 19.39 -22.50
CA GLU A 150 1.05 20.39 -21.89
C GLU A 150 0.63 20.71 -20.45
N ARG A 151 -0.68 20.81 -20.18
CA ARG A 151 -1.19 21.03 -18.82
C ARG A 151 -0.88 19.83 -17.91
N ILE A 152 -1.03 18.60 -18.43
CA ILE A 152 -0.70 17.37 -17.69
C ILE A 152 0.80 17.35 -17.35
N GLU A 153 1.68 17.70 -18.30
CA GLU A 153 3.12 17.73 -18.06
C GLU A 153 3.51 18.85 -17.07
N GLN A 154 2.86 20.01 -17.12
CA GLN A 154 3.05 21.07 -16.12
C GLN A 154 2.69 20.58 -14.71
N LEU A 155 1.55 19.90 -14.54
CA LEU A 155 1.14 19.31 -13.26
C LEU A 155 2.18 18.29 -12.78
N ARG A 156 2.69 17.45 -13.68
CA ARG A 156 3.74 16.46 -13.37
C ARG A 156 5.00 17.13 -12.81
N ARG A 157 5.48 18.20 -13.45
CA ARG A 157 6.67 18.94 -13.00
C ARG A 157 6.46 19.58 -11.63
N GLN A 158 5.30 20.20 -11.42
CA GLN A 158 4.93 20.77 -10.11
C GLN A 158 4.92 19.71 -9.00
N ALA A 159 4.41 18.51 -9.30
CA ALA A 159 4.40 17.40 -8.34
C ALA A 159 5.81 16.95 -7.97
N ILE A 160 6.72 16.87 -8.96
CA ILE A 160 8.13 16.52 -8.74
C ILE A 160 8.80 17.57 -7.86
N GLU A 161 8.69 18.84 -8.21
CA GLU A 161 9.29 19.95 -7.45
C GLU A 161 8.81 19.98 -5.99
N GLN A 162 7.51 19.74 -5.76
CA GLN A 162 6.93 19.69 -4.41
C GLN A 162 7.42 18.47 -3.62
N THR A 163 7.47 17.30 -4.26
CA THR A 163 7.95 16.06 -3.64
C THR A 163 9.42 16.19 -3.24
N GLU A 164 10.28 16.71 -4.13
CA GLU A 164 11.71 16.92 -3.86
C GLU A 164 11.93 17.90 -2.72
N ARG A 165 11.16 18.99 -2.69
CA ARG A 165 11.21 19.96 -1.59
C ARG A 165 10.82 19.33 -0.26
N TYR A 166 9.73 18.56 -0.22
CA TYR A 166 9.28 17.90 1.01
C TYR A 166 10.24 16.80 1.47
N ALA A 167 10.87 16.06 0.54
CA ALA A 167 11.87 15.06 0.88
C ALA A 167 13.09 15.64 1.63
N SER A 168 13.38 16.93 1.43
CA SER A 168 14.43 17.66 2.14
C SER A 168 14.00 18.21 3.51
N SER A 169 12.73 18.05 3.92
CA SER A 169 12.22 18.55 5.20
C SER A 169 12.78 17.79 6.41
N GLU A 170 12.87 18.47 7.55
CA GLU A 170 13.39 17.89 8.79
C GLU A 170 12.50 16.76 9.31
N SER A 171 11.18 16.89 9.16
CA SER A 171 10.20 15.85 9.50
C SER A 171 10.43 14.54 8.74
N VAL A 172 10.66 14.59 7.42
CA VAL A 172 10.99 13.40 6.62
C VAL A 172 12.33 12.81 7.06
N GLN A 173 13.38 13.64 7.17
CA GLN A 173 14.72 13.19 7.53
C GLN A 173 14.78 12.53 8.91
N LYS A 174 13.97 13.00 9.87
CA LYS A 174 13.80 12.36 11.19
C LYS A 174 13.01 11.05 11.10
N ALA A 175 11.95 11.02 10.31
CA ALA A 175 11.09 9.84 10.16
C ALA A 175 11.79 8.65 9.50
N ILE A 176 12.72 8.91 8.58
CA ILE A 176 13.51 7.88 7.88
C ILE A 176 14.82 7.51 8.61
N GLY A 177 15.10 8.14 9.76
CA GLY A 177 16.32 8.04 10.57
C GLY A 177 17.38 7.04 10.09
N SER A 178 18.45 7.53 9.46
CA SER A 178 19.66 6.79 9.04
C SER A 178 19.48 5.56 8.12
N TYR A 179 18.27 5.24 7.65
CA TYR A 179 18.04 4.15 6.69
C TYR A 179 17.60 4.75 5.35
N HIS A 180 18.32 4.41 4.28
CA HIS A 180 18.24 5.02 2.96
C HIS A 180 16.81 5.19 2.44
N ALA A 181 16.34 6.43 2.29
CA ALA A 181 15.15 6.75 1.51
C ALA A 181 15.43 6.48 0.01
N THR A 182 14.49 5.79 -0.65
CA THR A 182 14.47 5.58 -2.11
C THR A 182 13.26 6.27 -2.70
#